data_AF-A0A6J6X3H9-F1
#
_entry.id   AF-A0A6J6X3H9-F1
#
_cell.length_a   1.000
_cell.length_b   1.000
_cell.length_c   1.000
_cell.angle_alpha   90.00
_cell.angle_beta   90.00
_cell.angle_gamma   90.00
#
_symmetry.space_group_name_H-M   'P 1'
#
loop_
_entity.id
_entity.type
_entity.pdbx_description
1 polymer ?
#
loop_
_entity_poly.entity_id
_entity_poly.type
_entity_poly.pdbx_seq_one_letter_code
_entity_poly.pdbx_strand_id
1 'polypeptide(L)' 'MHLKQDAITAGLFGAVVTEDSFDRLGDVIAIPKAELVLIEPDKEKQQLAMVGHHGGLTAAELEIPLFCGTAN' A
#
# COMPACT_ATOMS: atom_id res chain seq x y z
N MET A 1 11.22 -0.03 -5.37
CA MET A 1 10.64 1.07 -6.15
C MET A 1 10.25 0.51 -7.50
N HIS A 2 9.12 0.95 -8.03
CA HIS A 2 8.57 0.49 -9.30
C HIS A 2 8.24 1.70 -10.17
N LEU A 3 8.41 1.57 -11.49
CA LEU A 3 7.70 2.46 -12.40
C LEU A 3 6.22 2.09 -12.40
N LYS A 4 5.35 3.04 -12.75
CA LYS A 4 3.89 2.85 -12.84
C LYS A 4 3.51 1.54 -13.51
N GLN A 5 4.03 1.30 -14.72
CA GLN A 5 3.69 0.12 -15.50
C GLN A 5 4.21 -1.18 -14.87
N ASP A 6 5.38 -1.15 -14.24
CA ASP A 6 5.95 -2.31 -13.54
C ASP A 6 5.11 -2.69 -12.33
N ALA A 7 4.60 -1.71 -11.59
CA ALA A 7 3.77 -1.92 -10.41
C ALA A 7 2.41 -2.56 -10.78
N ILE A 8 1.82 -2.11 -11.89
CA ILE A 8 0.60 -2.71 -12.45
C ILE A 8 0.88 -4.14 -12.91
N THR A 9 1.96 -4.36 -13.65
CA THR A 9 2.35 -5.69 -14.16
C THR A 9 2.64 -6.67 -13.01
N ALA A 10 3.19 -6.18 -11.90
CA ALA A 10 3.40 -6.95 -10.67
C ALA A 10 2.10 -7.24 -9.89
N GLY A 11 0.94 -6.75 -10.35
CA GLY A 11 -0.37 -7.00 -9.74
C GLY A 11 -0.65 -6.20 -8.47
N LEU A 12 0.13 -5.15 -8.18
CA LEU A 12 0.04 -4.41 -6.91
C LEU A 12 -1.26 -3.61 -6.76
N PHE A 13 -1.99 -3.40 -7.86
CA PHE A 13 -3.27 -2.67 -7.88
C PHE A 13 -4.46 -3.58 -8.26
N GLY A 14 -4.29 -4.89 -8.12
CA GLY A 14 -5.30 -5.89 -8.47
C GLY A 14 -5.29 -6.27 -9.95
N ALA A 15 -6.20 -7.17 -10.32
CA ALA A 15 -6.23 -7.77 -11.65
C ALA A 15 -6.70 -6.81 -12.76
N VAL A 16 -7.44 -5.77 -12.41
CA VAL A 16 -8.00 -4.79 -13.36
C VAL A 16 -7.68 -3.39 -12.86
N VAL A 17 -6.94 -2.63 -13.66
CA VAL A 17 -6.66 -1.22 -13.43
C VAL A 17 -7.46 -0.42 -14.45
N THR A 18 -8.42 0.39 -13.98
CA THR A 18 -9.21 1.26 -14.85
C THR A 18 -8.39 2.45 -15.33
N GLU A 19 -8.82 3.11 -16.40
CA GLU A 19 -8.15 4.32 -16.92
C GLU A 19 -8.06 5.43 -15.87
N ASP A 20 -9.14 5.72 -15.14
CA ASP A 20 -9.13 6.70 -14.03
C ASP A 20 -8.13 6.30 -12.92
N SER A 21 -8.00 5.00 -12.62
CA SER A 21 -7.02 4.53 -11.64
C SER A 21 -5.59 4.69 -12.16
N PHE A 22 -5.38 4.40 -13.44
CA PHE A 22 -4.09 4.54 -14.12
C PHE A 22 -3.59 6.00 -14.10
N ASP A 23 -4.49 6.94 -14.37
CA ASP A 23 -4.16 8.37 -14.39
C ASP A 23 -3.80 8.92 -13.01
N ARG A 24 -4.36 8.33 -11.95
CA ARG A 24 -4.07 8.71 -10.56
C ARG A 24 -2.81 8.08 -9.98
N LEU A 25 -2.25 7.07 -10.63
CA LEU A 25 -1.00 6.45 -10.21
C LEU A 25 0.17 7.40 -10.47
N GLY A 26 1.05 7.55 -9.48
CA GLY A 26 2.32 8.25 -9.66
C GLY A 26 3.23 7.49 -10.64
N ASP A 27 4.12 8.22 -11.31
CA ASP A 27 5.07 7.62 -12.26
C ASP A 27 6.09 6.72 -11.57
N VAL A 28 6.38 7.02 -10.30
CA VAL A 28 7.26 6.27 -9.43
C VAL A 28 6.51 5.88 -8.17
N ILE A 29 6.58 4.59 -7.83
CA ILE A 29 5.92 4.01 -6.66
C ILE A 29 6.99 3.46 -5.73
N ALA A 30 7.13 4.08 -4.57
CA ALA A 30 8.04 3.67 -3.52
C ALA A 30 7.27 2.94 -2.41
N ILE A 31 7.59 1.66 -2.23
CA ILE A 31 7.04 0.84 -1.16
C ILE A 31 8.18 0.57 -0.18
N PRO A 32 8.12 1.06 1.07
CA PRO A 32 9.11 0.74 2.08
C PRO A 32 9.10 -0.76 2.39
N LYS A 33 10.25 -1.28 2.80
CA LYS A 33 10.41 -2.71 3.15
C LYS A 33 10.73 -2.84 4.63
N ALA A 34 10.34 -3.97 5.22
CA ALA A 34 10.54 -4.25 6.64
C ALA A 34 9.96 -3.11 7.50
N GLU A 35 10.65 -2.72 8.58
CA GLU A 35 10.18 -1.74 9.57
C GLU A 35 10.49 -0.28 9.16
N LEU A 36 10.35 0.03 7.87
CA LEU A 36 10.62 1.37 7.35
C LEU A 36 9.33 2.10 7.00
N VAL A 37 9.34 3.42 7.18
CA VAL A 37 8.29 4.34 6.74
C VAL A 37 8.95 5.48 5.96
N LEU A 38 8.28 5.94 4.89
CA LEU A 38 8.68 7.13 4.15
C LEU A 38 7.83 8.30 4.62
N ILE A 39 8.47 9.30 5.20
CA ILE A 39 7.82 10.45 5.82
C ILE A 39 8.25 11.72 5.07
N GLU A 40 7.26 12.53 4.72
CA GLU A 40 7.50 13.89 4.25
C GLU A 40 8.06 14.74 5.40
N PRO A 41 9.18 15.46 5.23
CA PRO A 41 9.83 16.19 6.33
C PRO A 41 8.88 17.11 7.10
N ASP A 42 7.99 17.81 6.41
CA ASP A 42 7.05 18.75 7.01
C ASP A 42 5.95 18.08 7.86
N LYS A 43 5.80 16.76 7.73
CA LYS A 43 4.81 15.93 8.45
C LYS A 43 5.45 15.07 9.54
N GLU A 44 6.76 15.18 9.75
CA GLU A 44 7.53 14.30 10.63
C GLU A 44 6.91 14.18 12.04
N LYS A 45 6.64 15.32 12.70
CA LYS A 45 6.08 15.33 14.05
C LYS A 45 4.74 14.59 14.14
N GLN A 46 3.90 14.69 13.12
CA GLN A 46 2.56 14.10 13.12
C GLN A 46 2.63 12.60 12.83
N GLN A 47 3.43 12.19 11.85
CA GLN A 47 3.54 10.78 11.45
C GLN A 47 4.37 9.97 12.44
N LEU A 48 5.45 10.52 13.02
CA LEU A 48 6.22 9.84 14.07
C LEU A 48 5.46 9.70 15.40
N ALA A 49 4.38 10.46 15.61
CA ALA A 49 3.51 10.26 16.77
C ALA A 49 2.61 9.02 16.62
N MET A 50 2.49 8.45 15.42
CA MET A 50 1.73 7.24 15.17
C MET A 50 2.55 6.01 15.55
N VAL A 51 1.94 5.12 16.36
CA VAL A 51 2.59 3.88 16.83
C VAL A 51 2.74 2.85 15.70
N GLY A 52 1.92 2.93 14.66
CA GLY A 52 1.93 1.99 13.54
C GLY A 52 1.66 2.64 12.20
N HIS A 53 2.31 2.11 11.17
CA HIS A 53 2.10 2.44 9.76
C HIS A 53 1.84 1.15 8.98
N HIS A 54 1.12 1.26 7.87
CA HIS A 54 0.74 0.16 7.00
C HIS A 54 0.71 0.64 5.56
N GLY A 55 0.84 -0.28 4.60
CA GLY A 55 0.91 0.02 3.17
C GLY A 55 2.10 -0.65 2.46
N GLY A 56 2.86 -1.47 3.18
CA GLY A 56 3.83 -2.40 2.63
C GLY A 56 3.18 -3.64 2.00
N LEU A 57 4.03 -4.61 1.65
CA LEU A 57 3.64 -5.84 0.93
C LEU A 57 3.80 -7.10 1.79
N THR A 58 3.95 -6.96 3.11
CA THR A 58 4.05 -8.13 3.99
C THR A 58 2.67 -8.78 4.17
N ALA A 59 2.63 -10.08 4.44
CA ALA A 59 1.38 -10.78 4.71
C ALA A 59 0.60 -10.14 5.87
N ALA A 60 1.31 -9.69 6.93
CA ALA A 60 0.71 -9.02 8.08
C ALA A 60 0.03 -7.67 7.73
N GLU A 61 0.45 -7.01 6.65
CA GLU A 61 -0.14 -5.75 6.20
C GLU A 61 -1.24 -5.93 5.14
N LEU A 62 -1.21 -7.04 4.38
CA LEU A 62 -2.13 -7.29 3.26
C LEU A 62 -3.30 -8.20 3.63
N GLU A 63 -3.10 -9.17 4.50
CA GLU A 63 -4.13 -10.17 4.81
C GLU A 63 -5.17 -9.60 5.77
N ILE A 64 -6.42 -9.53 5.33
CA ILE A 64 -7.56 -9.12 6.14
C ILE A 64 -8.38 -10.38 6.46
N PRO A 65 -8.47 -10.81 7.72
CA PRO A 65 -9.26 -11.98 8.09
C PRO A 65 -10.74 -11.80 7.74
N LEU A 66 -11.31 -12.75 7.02
CA LEU A 66 -12.75 -12.84 6.78
C LEU A 66 -13.33 -13.96 7.62
N PHE A 67 -14.25 -13.64 8.53
CA PHE A 67 -15.01 -14.63 9.26
C PHE A 67 -16.35 -14.88 8.57
N CYS A 68 -16.63 -16.14 8.23
CA CYS A 68 -17.92 -16.59 7.73
C CYS A 68 -18.50 -17.62 8.71
N GLY A 69 -19.58 -17.26 9.39
CA GLY A 69 -20.33 -18.15 10.27
C GLY A 69 -21.83 -18.04 9.99
N THR A 70 -22.56 -19.09 10.37
CA THR A 70 -24.02 -19.08 10.35
C THR A 70 -24.54 -18.72 11.74
N ALA A 71 -25.44 -17.75 11.83
CA ALA A 71 -26.19 -17.52 13.07
C ALA A 71 -27.15 -18.70 13.28
N ASN A 72 -27.06 -19.35 14.43
CA ASN A 72 -28.03 -20.36 14.88
C ASN A 72 -29.22 -19.70 15.57
#